data_AF-A0AAW9DKU2-F1
#
_entry.id   AF-A0AAW9DKU2-F1
#
_cell.length_a   1.000
_cell.length_b   1.000
_cell.length_c   1.000
_cell.angle_alpha   90.00
_cell.angle_beta   90.00
_cell.angle_gamma   90.00
#
_symmetry.space_group_name_H-M   'P 1'
#
loop_
_entity.id
_entity.type
_entity.pdbx_description
1 polymer ?
#
loop_
_entity_poly.entity_id
_entity_poly.type
_entity_poly.pdbx_seq_one_letter_code
_entity_poly.pdbx_strand_id
1 'polypeptide(L)'
;GYRAANAALIAYLSCHYPVQYPEPESTARILKKGYRLKEVTANMFEREAGTSSISSLKSIFYMTDVLTSIIIAGFIKEDDK
;
A
#
# COMPACT_ATOMS: atom_id res chain seq x y z
N GLY A 1 4.56 5.74 -1.35
CA GLY A 1 3.52 6.77 -1.47
C GLY A 1 3.71 7.70 -2.67
N TYR A 2 4.18 7.20 -3.80
CA TYR A 2 4.28 7.96 -5.05
C TYR A 2 3.87 7.03 -6.19
N ARG A 3 2.71 7.27 -6.78
CA ARG A 3 2.11 6.37 -7.78
C ARG A 3 1.23 7.14 -8.75
N ALA A 4 1.15 6.62 -9.97
CA ALA A 4 0.18 7.04 -10.97
C ALA A 4 -0.79 5.88 -11.24
N ALA A 5 -2.08 6.20 -11.39
CA ALA A 5 -3.15 5.24 -11.63
C ALA A 5 -4.08 5.78 -12.72
N ASN A 6 -4.72 4.90 -13.48
CA ASN A 6 -5.73 5.30 -14.45
C ASN A 6 -7.07 5.61 -13.75
N ALA A 7 -8.01 6.23 -14.48
CA ALA A 7 -9.30 6.63 -13.91
C ALA A 7 -10.09 5.47 -13.30
N ALA A 8 -10.08 4.29 -13.95
CA ALA A 8 -10.77 3.09 -13.44
C ALA A 8 -10.19 2.62 -12.09
N LEU A 9 -8.87 2.58 -11.98
CA LEU A 9 -8.18 2.19 -10.75
C LEU A 9 -8.38 3.23 -9.63
N ILE A 10 -8.39 4.52 -9.98
CA ILE A 10 -8.70 5.60 -9.03
C ILE A 10 -10.13 5.45 -8.49
N ALA A 11 -11.12 5.17 -9.35
CA ALA A 11 -12.50 4.96 -8.93
C ALA A 11 -12.61 3.76 -7.96
N TYR A 12 -12.01 2.63 -8.30
CA TYR A 12 -11.95 1.46 -7.41
C TYR A 12 -11.26 1.79 -6.07
N LEU A 13 -10.10 2.44 -6.11
CA LEU A 13 -9.37 2.80 -4.90
C LEU A 13 -10.12 3.82 -4.04
N SER A 14 -10.94 4.69 -4.63
CA SER A 14 -11.75 5.66 -3.88
C SER A 14 -12.78 4.99 -2.96
N CYS A 15 -13.29 3.83 -3.35
CA CYS A 15 -14.25 3.05 -2.58
C CYS A 15 -13.58 2.02 -1.65
N HIS A 16 -12.42 1.47 -2.03
CA HIS A 16 -11.79 0.33 -1.36
C HIS A 16 -10.42 0.67 -0.76
N TYR A 17 -10.19 1.92 -0.37
CA TYR A 17 -8.89 2.32 0.16
C TYR A 17 -8.64 1.80 1.59
N PRO A 18 -7.53 1.10 1.86
CA PRO A 18 -7.20 0.65 3.20
C PRO A 18 -6.82 1.82 4.10
N VAL A 19 -7.31 1.82 5.34
CA VAL A 19 -7.04 2.90 6.31
C VAL A 19 -5.69 2.73 7.00
N GLN A 20 -5.35 1.50 7.42
CA GLN A 20 -4.17 1.22 8.23
C GLN A 20 -2.89 1.22 7.37
N TYR A 21 -2.86 0.39 6.33
CA TYR A 21 -1.68 0.25 5.46
C TYR A 21 -2.07 0.48 3.99
N PRO A 22 -2.31 1.75 3.61
CA PRO A 22 -2.93 2.11 2.34
C PRO A 22 -2.15 1.59 1.12
N GLU A 23 -0.82 1.70 1.12
CA GLU A 23 0.01 1.30 -0.01
C GLU A 23 0.20 -0.22 -0.15
N PRO A 24 0.65 -0.96 0.88
CA PRO A 24 0.88 -2.40 0.74
C PRO A 24 -0.42 -3.18 0.54
N GLU A 25 -1.49 -2.84 1.27
CA GLU A 25 -2.76 -3.55 1.11
C GLU A 25 -3.44 -3.23 -0.23
N SER A 26 -3.45 -1.96 -0.66
CA SER A 26 -4.03 -1.64 -1.97
C SER A 26 -3.24 -2.31 -3.09
N THR A 27 -1.91 -2.37 -3.00
CA THR A 27 -1.08 -3.08 -3.98
C THR A 27 -1.46 -4.56 -4.09
N ALA A 28 -1.62 -5.25 -2.95
CA ALA A 28 -2.06 -6.64 -2.93
C ALA A 28 -3.44 -6.84 -3.57
N ARG A 29 -4.39 -5.94 -3.29
CA ARG A 29 -5.76 -6.00 -3.87
C ARG A 29 -5.77 -5.73 -5.39
N ILE A 30 -4.99 -4.76 -5.84
CA ILE A 30 -4.84 -4.42 -7.27
C ILE A 30 -4.29 -5.62 -8.05
N LEU A 31 -3.24 -6.27 -7.53
CA LEU A 31 -2.68 -7.49 -8.11
C LEU A 31 -3.68 -8.63 -8.12
N LYS A 32 -4.44 -8.83 -7.03
CA LYS A 32 -5.50 -9.84 -6.93
C LYS A 32 -6.61 -9.64 -7.96
N LYS A 33 -6.97 -8.39 -8.27
CA LYS A 33 -7.95 -8.04 -9.31
C LYS A 33 -7.41 -8.14 -10.75
N GLY A 34 -6.15 -8.51 -10.93
CA GLY A 34 -5.54 -8.69 -12.26
C GLY A 34 -5.16 -7.40 -12.98
N TYR A 35 -5.10 -6.27 -12.26
CA TYR A 35 -4.56 -5.03 -12.82
C TYR A 35 -3.05 -5.16 -13.05
N ARG A 36 -2.54 -4.43 -14.05
CA ARG A 36 -1.10 -4.36 -14.32
C ARG A 36 -0.45 -3.33 -13.42
N LEU A 37 0.57 -3.77 -12.69
CA LEU A 37 1.43 -2.92 -11.89
C LEU A 37 2.83 -2.89 -12.50
N LYS A 38 3.44 -1.71 -12.53
CA LYS A 38 4.81 -1.51 -12.99
C LYS A 38 5.55 -0.61 -12.01
N GLU A 39 6.68 -1.07 -11.53
CA GLU A 39 7.60 -0.25 -10.73
C GLU A 39 8.49 0.57 -11.67
N VAL A 40 8.69 1.84 -11.32
CA VAL A 40 9.54 2.78 -12.06
C VAL A 40 10.51 3.42 -11.09
N THR A 41 11.76 3.56 -11.49
CA THR A 41 12.79 4.21 -10.67
C THR A 41 12.46 5.68 -10.50
N ALA A 42 12.41 6.15 -9.27
CA ALA A 42 12.25 7.56 -8.93
C ALA A 42 13.52 8.06 -8.23
N ASN A 43 13.97 9.27 -8.59
CA ASN A 43 15.07 9.91 -7.87
C ASN A 43 14.52 10.50 -6.56
N MET A 44 14.98 9.99 -5.42
CA MET A 44 14.57 10.49 -4.10
C MET A 44 15.66 11.40 -3.55
N PHE A 45 15.30 12.64 -3.23
CA PHE A 45 16.19 13.61 -2.61
C PHE A 45 16.20 13.42 -1.09
N GLU A 46 17.33 13.74 -0.44
CA GLU A 46 17.42 13.70 1.01
C GLU A 46 16.44 14.67 1.67
N ARG A 47 15.96 14.30 2.86
CA ARG A 47 15.02 15.13 3.60
C ARG A 47 15.75 16.28 4.28
N GLU A 48 15.37 17.51 4.00
CA GLU A 48 16.04 18.70 4.54
C GLU A 48 15.73 18.98 6.02
N ALA A 49 14.59 18.47 6.56
CA ALA A 49 14.17 18.75 7.92
C ALA A 49 13.31 17.65 8.58
N GLY A 50 13.37 17.58 9.92
CA GLY A 50 12.58 16.73 10.81
C GLY A 50 13.25 15.42 11.23
N THR A 51 12.71 14.73 12.25
CA THR A 51 13.17 13.39 12.70
C THR A 51 12.29 12.25 12.18
N SER A 52 12.85 11.04 12.10
CA SER A 52 12.12 9.83 11.70
C SER A 52 11.26 9.32 12.86
N SER A 53 9.98 9.05 12.60
CA SER A 53 9.03 8.56 13.61
C SER A 53 9.20 7.06 13.96
N ILE A 54 10.09 6.36 13.28
CA ILE A 54 10.30 4.91 13.38
C ILE A 54 11.58 4.65 14.19
N SER A 55 11.40 4.26 15.46
CA SER A 55 12.46 3.74 16.33
C SER A 55 12.69 2.25 16.06
N SER A 56 13.93 1.76 16.20
CA SER A 56 14.38 0.41 15.80
C SER A 56 13.51 -0.75 16.32
N LEU A 57 13.01 -0.68 17.56
CA LEU A 57 12.14 -1.73 18.13
C LEU A 57 10.71 -1.65 17.61
N LYS A 58 10.20 -0.43 17.37
CA LYS A 58 8.85 -0.22 16.79
C LYS A 58 8.80 -0.71 15.34
N SER A 59 9.93 -0.71 14.63
CA SER A 59 10.04 -1.25 13.27
C SER A 59 9.67 -2.73 13.19
N ILE A 60 10.04 -3.55 14.18
CA ILE A 60 9.78 -4.99 14.15
C ILE A 60 8.27 -5.26 14.26
N PHE A 61 7.62 -4.68 15.28
CA PHE A 61 6.17 -4.78 15.45
C PHE A 61 5.40 -4.23 14.25
N TYR A 62 5.85 -3.10 13.71
CA TYR A 62 5.27 -2.54 12.50
C TYR A 62 5.37 -3.51 11.31
N MET A 63 6.53 -4.12 11.07
CA MET A 63 6.70 -5.08 9.97
C MET A 63 5.82 -6.32 10.15
N THR A 64 5.68 -6.83 11.38
CA THR A 64 4.80 -7.98 11.64
C THR A 64 3.32 -7.65 11.40
N ASP A 65 2.88 -6.45 11.78
CA ASP A 65 1.49 -6.02 11.57
C ASP A 65 1.18 -5.79 10.09
N VAL A 66 2.12 -5.18 9.35
CA VAL A 66 1.99 -4.96 7.90
C VAL A 66 1.89 -6.29 7.16
N LEU A 67 2.78 -7.24 7.46
CA LEU A 67 2.77 -8.57 6.83
C LEU A 67 1.44 -9.30 7.09
N THR A 68 0.98 -9.27 8.33
CA THR A 68 -0.31 -9.87 8.71
C THR A 68 -1.46 -9.22 7.94
N SER A 69 -1.46 -7.89 7.80
CA SER A 69 -2.48 -7.16 7.05
C SER A 69 -2.49 -7.52 5.55
N ILE A 70 -1.31 -7.62 4.92
CA ILE A 70 -1.20 -8.00 3.50
C ILE A 70 -1.76 -9.41 3.28
N ILE A 71 -1.45 -10.36 4.16
CA ILE A 71 -1.96 -11.73 4.10
C ILE A 71 -3.48 -11.73 4.17
N ILE A 72 -4.05 -11.03 5.15
CA ILE A 72 -5.50 -10.92 5.33
C ILE A 72 -6.15 -10.28 4.09
N ALA A 73 -5.58 -9.18 3.55
CA ALA A 73 -6.07 -8.54 2.34
C ALA A 73 -6.05 -9.48 1.12
N GLY A 74 -5.05 -10.38 1.04
CA GLY A 74 -4.98 -11.43 0.03
C GLY A 74 -6.12 -12.45 0.14
N PHE A 75 -6.53 -12.82 1.36
CA PHE A 75 -7.61 -13.81 1.58
C PHE A 75 -9.01 -13.22 1.56
N ILE A 76 -9.21 -11.96 1.95
CA ILE A 76 -10.52 -11.31 1.94
C ILE A 76 -11.10 -11.33 0.53
N LYS A 77 -12.29 -11.93 0.39
CA LYS A 77 -13.05 -11.92 -0.86
C LYS A 77 -13.78 -10.57 -0.93
N GLU A 78 -13.38 -9.73 -1.87
CA GLU A 78 -14.12 -8.50 -2.15
C GLU A 78 -15.33 -8.89 -3.01
N ASP A 79 -16.54 -8.68 -2.47
CA ASP A 79 -17.76 -8.74 -3.26
C ASP A 79 -17.79 -7.53 -4.19
N ASP A 80 -17.71 -7.79 -5.49
CA ASP A 80 -17.99 -6.81 -6.54
C ASP A 80 -19.49 -6.50 -6.53
N LYS A 81 -19.91 -5.58 -5.67
CA LYS A 81 -21.22 -4.92 -5.78
C LYS A 81 -21.14 -3.70 -6.67
#